data_AF-A0A6A7BQ85-F1
#
_entry.id   AF-A0A6A7BQ85-F1
#
_cell.length_a   1.000
_cell.length_b   1.000
_cell.length_c   1.000
_cell.angle_alpha   90.00
_cell.angle_beta   90.00
_cell.angle_gamma   90.00
#
_symmetry.space_group_name_H-M   'P 1'
#
loop_
_entity.id
_entity.type
_entity.pdbx_description
1 polymer ?
#
loop_
_entity_poly.entity_id
_entity_poly.type
_entity_poly.pdbx_seq_one_letter_code
_entity_poly.pdbx_strand_id
1 'polypeptide(L)'
;MLDIWERFRMILNQMRENGYFSFRYDAASTARSILFHIDLEPRNIMVAKVIDDVGYKIDKVIDWDRVQAVPAMMTRRPPIWLWDYTNEMWAHQTGVAIQSVRSDFDDDAGHLDPTRYDAGNGRLSPDDQQIRDHFENQLVQGLGKIYQGYDRSDYFEEAYGKGRWIHRIARFAFEGIPCNGAFTSLSTLTRNGLHL
;
A
#
# COMPACT_ATOMS: atom_id res chain seq x y z
N MET A 1 -12.97 -21.44 16.58
CA MET A 1 -11.52 -21.23 16.29
C MET A 1 -11.04 -22.04 15.07
N LEU A 2 -11.50 -23.28 14.86
CA LEU A 2 -11.19 -24.05 13.63
C LEU A 2 -11.70 -23.38 12.33
N ASP A 3 -12.88 -22.76 12.36
CA ASP A 3 -13.54 -22.10 11.21
C ASP A 3 -12.70 -20.96 10.58
N ILE A 4 -11.96 -20.17 11.37
CA ILE A 4 -11.23 -19.01 10.83
C ILE A 4 -10.00 -19.41 10.02
N TRP A 5 -9.33 -20.50 10.42
CA TRP A 5 -8.18 -21.04 9.72
C TRP A 5 -8.57 -21.75 8.43
N GLU A 6 -9.73 -22.42 8.43
CA GLU A 6 -10.31 -23.01 7.21
C GLU A 6 -10.68 -21.93 6.21
N ARG A 7 -11.35 -20.85 6.65
CA ARG A 7 -11.65 -19.69 5.80
C ARG A 7 -10.39 -19.02 5.27
N PHE A 8 -9.36 -18.85 6.09
CA PHE A 8 -8.09 -18.28 5.63
C PHE A 8 -7.43 -19.15 4.56
N ARG A 9 -7.40 -20.47 4.75
CA ARG A 9 -6.91 -21.41 3.72
C ARG A 9 -7.75 -21.36 2.44
N MET A 10 -9.07 -21.25 2.55
CA MET A 10 -9.95 -21.07 1.40
C MET A 10 -9.59 -19.81 0.61
N ILE A 11 -9.39 -18.68 1.29
CA ILE A 11 -9.01 -17.41 0.64
C ILE A 11 -7.65 -17.54 -0.06
N LEU A 12 -6.66 -18.16 0.59
CA LEU A 12 -5.35 -18.41 -0.03
C LEU A 12 -5.47 -19.28 -1.29
N ASN A 13 -6.29 -20.33 -1.24
CA ASN A 13 -6.52 -21.20 -2.39
C ASN A 13 -7.23 -20.45 -3.52
N GLN A 14 -8.27 -19.67 -3.22
CA GLN A 14 -8.98 -18.83 -4.20
C GLN A 14 -8.04 -17.82 -4.85
N MET A 15 -7.21 -17.12 -4.07
CA MET A 15 -6.23 -16.18 -4.59
C MET A 15 -5.24 -16.87 -5.52
N ARG A 16 -4.76 -18.06 -5.15
CA ARG A 16 -3.87 -18.85 -6.02
C ARG A 16 -4.56 -19.26 -7.32
N GLU A 17 -5.78 -19.78 -7.24
CA GLU A 17 -6.56 -20.22 -8.43
C GLU A 17 -6.88 -19.06 -9.38
N ASN A 18 -7.06 -17.84 -8.84
CA ASN A 18 -7.29 -16.64 -9.62
C ASN A 18 -6.00 -15.90 -10.03
N GLY A 19 -4.83 -16.52 -9.83
CA GLY A 19 -3.54 -15.99 -10.26
C GLY A 19 -3.08 -14.73 -9.51
N TYR A 20 -3.52 -14.51 -8.27
CA TYR A 20 -3.08 -13.36 -7.47
C TYR A 20 -1.61 -13.42 -7.12
N PHE A 21 -0.97 -14.59 -7.13
CA PHE A 21 0.46 -14.75 -6.87
C PHE A 21 1.30 -14.83 -8.14
N SER A 22 0.74 -14.45 -9.29
CA SER A 22 1.40 -14.54 -10.59
C SER A 22 1.65 -13.14 -11.16
N PHE A 23 2.74 -12.47 -10.74
CA PHE A 23 3.13 -11.20 -11.34
C PHE A 23 4.14 -11.40 -12.46
N ARG A 24 4.02 -10.57 -13.49
CA ARG A 24 4.89 -10.60 -14.67
C ARG A 24 6.38 -10.49 -14.32
N TYR A 25 6.71 -9.79 -13.24
CA TYR A 25 8.09 -9.44 -12.87
C TYR A 25 8.66 -10.21 -11.68
N ASP A 26 7.97 -11.25 -11.19
CA ASP A 26 8.47 -12.09 -10.08
C ASP A 26 9.84 -12.72 -10.39
N ALA A 27 10.17 -12.93 -11.68
CA ALA A 27 11.44 -13.47 -12.15
C ALA A 27 12.43 -12.41 -12.69
N ALA A 28 12.03 -11.15 -12.82
CA ALA A 28 12.78 -10.12 -13.55
C ALA A 28 13.70 -9.26 -12.66
N SER A 29 13.51 -9.29 -11.34
CA SER A 29 14.44 -8.67 -10.40
C SER A 29 15.70 -9.53 -10.27
N THR A 30 16.90 -8.92 -10.42
CA THR A 30 18.16 -9.62 -10.12
C THR A 30 18.28 -10.03 -8.65
N ALA A 31 17.54 -9.36 -7.77
CA ALA A 31 17.42 -9.69 -6.36
C ALA A 31 16.05 -10.35 -6.09
N ARG A 32 16.07 -11.55 -5.49
CA ARG A 32 14.85 -12.28 -5.06
C ARG A 32 14.06 -11.55 -3.96
N SER A 33 14.65 -10.54 -3.33
CA SER A 33 14.02 -9.73 -2.30
C SER A 33 14.58 -8.30 -2.34
N ILE A 34 13.74 -7.33 -2.04
CA ILE A 34 14.04 -5.92 -1.93
C ILE A 34 14.02 -5.54 -0.45
N LEU A 35 15.00 -4.74 -0.03
CA LEU A 35 15.02 -4.17 1.31
C LEU A 35 13.95 -3.07 1.38
N PHE A 36 12.97 -3.24 2.25
CA PHE A 36 11.78 -2.42 2.33
C PHE A 36 11.67 -1.72 3.69
N HIS A 37 11.58 -0.40 3.63
CA HIS A 37 11.32 0.46 4.78
C HIS A 37 9.82 0.50 5.05
N ILE A 38 9.35 -0.36 5.97
CA ILE A 38 7.91 -0.53 6.22
C ILE A 38 7.24 0.71 6.82
N ASP A 39 8.02 1.58 7.48
CA ASP A 39 7.56 2.81 8.14
C ASP A 39 8.08 4.07 7.42
N LEU A 40 7.95 4.12 6.08
CA LEU A 40 8.44 5.25 5.29
C LEU A 40 7.48 6.46 5.39
N GLU A 41 7.52 7.11 6.55
CA GLU A 41 6.74 8.29 6.90
C GLU A 41 7.55 9.59 6.80
N PRO A 42 6.91 10.78 6.75
CA PRO A 42 7.61 12.06 6.66
C PRO A 42 8.70 12.25 7.73
N ARG A 43 8.42 11.82 8.97
CA ARG A 43 9.37 11.90 10.10
C ARG A 43 10.68 11.14 9.85
N ASN A 44 10.65 10.16 8.96
CA ASN A 44 11.76 9.26 8.65
C ASN A 44 12.53 9.70 7.39
N ILE A 45 12.12 10.80 6.73
CA ILE A 45 12.74 11.34 5.51
C ILE A 45 13.35 12.71 5.82
N MET A 46 14.68 12.80 5.76
CA MET A 46 15.40 14.06 5.89
C MET A 46 15.55 14.71 4.53
N VAL A 47 15.27 16.00 4.44
CA VAL A 47 15.46 16.80 3.23
C VAL A 47 16.54 17.85 3.42
N ALA A 48 17.35 18.04 2.39
CA ALA A 48 18.35 19.10 2.33
C ALA A 48 17.99 20.09 1.21
N LYS A 49 18.20 21.37 1.48
CA LYS A 49 18.13 22.41 0.45
C LYS A 49 19.29 22.23 -0.52
N VAL A 50 19.00 22.33 -1.81
CA VAL A 50 20.05 22.33 -2.84
C VAL A 50 20.66 23.74 -2.87
N ILE A 51 21.96 23.86 -2.62
CA ILE A 51 22.64 25.15 -2.37
C ILE A 51 22.54 26.11 -3.58
N ASP A 52 22.43 25.56 -4.79
CA ASP A 52 22.41 26.31 -6.05
C ASP A 52 21.08 26.20 -6.82
N ASP A 53 20.02 25.67 -6.19
CA ASP A 53 18.70 25.50 -6.82
C ASP A 53 17.57 25.93 -5.87
N VAL A 54 16.36 26.16 -6.39
CA VAL A 54 15.17 26.48 -5.57
C VAL A 54 14.56 25.20 -4.94
N GLY A 55 15.21 24.05 -5.13
CA GLY A 55 14.70 22.73 -4.76
C GLY A 55 15.18 22.16 -3.43
N TYR A 56 14.48 21.11 -3.01
CA TYR A 56 14.86 20.22 -1.92
C TYR A 56 15.18 18.83 -2.49
N LYS A 57 16.14 18.14 -1.87
CA LYS A 57 16.42 16.72 -2.15
C LYS A 57 16.26 15.90 -0.88
N ILE A 58 15.90 14.63 -1.04
CA ILE A 58 16.05 13.66 0.05
C ILE A 58 17.54 13.50 0.35
N ASP A 59 17.93 13.74 1.60
CA ASP A 59 19.30 13.64 2.08
C ASP A 59 19.54 12.29 2.78
N LYS A 60 18.61 11.90 3.65
CA LYS A 60 18.70 10.66 4.44
C LYS A 60 17.33 10.05 4.66
N VAL A 61 17.30 8.73 4.76
CA VAL A 61 16.18 7.98 5.32
C VAL A 61 16.68 7.35 6.62
N ILE A 62 15.96 7.57 7.71
CA ILE A 62 16.30 7.06 9.06
C ILE A 62 15.25 6.05 9.53
N ASP A 63 15.45 5.46 10.72
CA ASP A 63 14.49 4.57 11.38
C ASP A 63 14.29 3.20 10.69
N TRP A 64 15.42 2.53 10.44
CA TRP A 64 15.47 1.24 9.74
C TRP A 64 15.25 0.00 10.64
N ASP A 65 14.80 0.17 11.88
CA ASP A 65 14.69 -0.91 12.87
C ASP A 65 13.63 -1.98 12.49
N ARG A 66 12.61 -1.59 11.72
CA ARG A 66 11.54 -2.47 11.20
C ARG A 66 11.73 -2.89 9.74
N VAL A 67 12.92 -2.73 9.18
CA VAL A 67 13.20 -3.07 7.78
C VAL A 67 12.94 -4.56 7.48
N GLN A 68 12.40 -4.85 6.29
CA GLN A 68 12.14 -6.23 5.85
C GLN A 68 12.73 -6.52 4.48
N ALA A 69 13.14 -7.77 4.26
CA ALA A 69 13.45 -8.27 2.92
C ALA A 69 12.18 -8.90 2.34
N VAL A 70 11.59 -8.27 1.32
CA VAL A 70 10.29 -8.68 0.76
C VAL A 70 10.36 -8.83 -0.75
N PRO A 71 9.50 -9.64 -1.38
CA PRO A 71 9.33 -9.64 -2.84
C PRO A 71 9.04 -8.24 -3.40
N ALA A 72 9.39 -7.97 -4.65
CA ALA A 72 9.33 -6.61 -5.23
C ALA A 72 7.91 -5.99 -5.17
N MET A 73 6.86 -6.77 -5.45
CA MET A 73 5.48 -6.29 -5.40
C MET A 73 5.06 -5.84 -3.99
N MET A 74 5.67 -6.38 -2.93
CA MET A 74 5.40 -5.93 -1.56
C MET A 74 5.88 -4.49 -1.29
N THR A 75 6.82 -4.00 -2.10
CA THR A 75 7.31 -2.61 -2.00
C THR A 75 6.44 -1.60 -2.76
N ARG A 76 5.45 -2.08 -3.52
CA ARG A 76 4.53 -1.26 -4.32
C ARG A 76 3.34 -0.82 -3.48
N ARG A 77 3.64 -0.27 -2.31
CA ARG A 77 2.62 0.32 -1.43
C ARG A 77 2.68 1.85 -1.60
N PRO A 78 1.61 2.49 -2.08
CA PRO A 78 1.61 3.94 -2.24
C PRO A 78 1.79 4.62 -0.87
N PRO A 79 2.66 5.64 -0.75
CA PRO A 79 2.74 6.50 0.43
C PRO A 79 1.52 7.43 0.50
N ILE A 80 0.37 6.85 0.83
CA ILE A 80 -0.93 7.54 0.84
C ILE A 80 -0.95 8.82 1.69
N TRP A 81 -0.09 8.92 2.71
CA TRP A 81 0.06 10.11 3.54
C TRP A 81 0.44 11.37 2.74
N LEU A 82 0.95 11.22 1.51
CA LEU A 82 1.27 12.35 0.62
C LEU A 82 0.04 13.03 0.03
N TRP A 83 -1.06 12.31 -0.18
CA TRP A 83 -2.22 12.81 -0.96
C TRP A 83 -3.59 12.37 -0.42
N ASP A 84 -3.65 11.49 0.57
CA ASP A 84 -4.87 11.00 1.19
C ASP A 84 -4.74 11.04 2.72
N TYR A 85 -4.31 12.20 3.23
CA TYR A 85 -4.15 12.45 4.65
C TYR A 85 -5.47 12.92 5.26
N THR A 86 -6.07 12.11 6.13
CA THR A 86 -7.23 12.54 6.92
C THR A 86 -6.75 13.18 8.21
N ASN A 87 -6.62 14.50 8.22
CA ASN A 87 -6.55 15.21 9.49
C ASN A 87 -7.92 15.05 10.17
N GLU A 88 -7.98 14.52 11.40
CA GLU A 88 -9.23 14.38 12.17
C GLU A 88 -9.98 15.72 12.30
N MET A 89 -9.26 16.86 12.20
CA MET A 89 -9.82 18.21 12.16
C MET A 89 -10.51 18.58 10.81
N TRP A 90 -10.11 17.98 9.68
CA TRP A 90 -10.71 18.26 8.37
C TRP A 90 -12.09 17.61 8.19
N ALA A 91 -12.34 16.46 8.80
CA ALA A 91 -13.65 15.81 8.77
C ALA A 91 -14.77 16.67 9.38
N HIS A 92 -14.44 17.54 10.33
CA HIS A 92 -15.40 18.44 10.96
C HIS A 92 -15.69 19.71 10.12
N GLN A 93 -14.84 20.03 9.14
CA GLN A 93 -14.95 21.23 8.29
C GLN A 93 -15.50 20.96 6.88
N THR A 94 -15.28 19.76 6.31
CA THR A 94 -15.71 19.43 4.94
C THR A 94 -17.04 18.67 4.85
N GLY A 95 -17.59 18.21 5.98
CA GLY A 95 -18.82 17.42 5.99
C GLY A 95 -18.66 16.00 5.41
N VAL A 96 -17.43 15.59 5.07
CA VAL A 96 -17.12 14.20 4.70
C VAL A 96 -17.11 13.38 5.98
N ALA A 97 -18.19 12.62 6.22
CA ALA A 97 -18.28 11.74 7.36
C ALA A 97 -17.13 10.72 7.34
N ILE A 98 -16.31 10.70 8.40
CA ILE A 98 -15.43 9.57 8.70
C ILE A 98 -16.36 8.37 8.93
N GLN A 99 -16.53 7.53 7.91
CA GLN A 99 -17.49 6.42 7.98
C GLN A 99 -17.08 5.37 9.02
N SER A 100 -15.80 5.30 9.41
CA SER A 100 -15.36 4.75 10.68
C SER A 100 -13.88 5.08 10.94
N VAL A 101 -13.48 5.27 12.21
CA VAL A 101 -12.05 5.36 12.61
C VAL A 101 -11.23 4.14 12.11
N ARG A 102 -11.89 3.03 11.75
CA ARG A 102 -11.26 1.82 11.18
C ARG A 102 -11.06 1.88 9.66
N SER A 103 -11.77 2.72 8.93
CA SER A 103 -11.60 2.92 7.48
C SER A 103 -10.54 3.95 7.13
N ASP A 104 -10.10 4.74 8.10
CA ASP A 104 -9.23 5.91 7.93
C ASP A 104 -7.97 5.85 8.81
N PHE A 105 -7.63 4.68 9.34
CA PHE A 105 -6.46 4.54 10.19
C PHE A 105 -5.18 4.58 9.33
N ASP A 106 -4.42 5.66 9.53
CA ASP A 106 -3.25 6.14 8.75
C ASP A 106 -2.11 5.10 8.61
N ASP A 107 -2.08 4.10 9.49
CA ASP A 107 -1.02 3.09 9.55
C ASP A 107 -1.15 1.97 8.50
N ASP A 108 -2.30 1.86 7.81
CA ASP A 108 -2.53 0.72 6.91
C ASP A 108 -3.29 1.02 5.62
N ALA A 109 -2.57 1.56 4.62
CA ALA A 109 -3.01 1.62 3.23
C ALA A 109 -3.56 0.28 2.70
N GLY A 110 -3.08 -0.84 3.26
CA GLY A 110 -3.57 -2.17 2.95
C GLY A 110 -4.99 -2.45 3.46
N HIS A 111 -5.49 -1.77 4.49
CA HIS A 111 -6.85 -2.01 5.05
C HIS A 111 -7.87 -0.99 4.57
N LEU A 112 -7.42 0.04 3.86
CA LEU A 112 -8.29 1.00 3.21
C LEU A 112 -9.25 0.30 2.23
N ASP A 113 -10.48 0.79 2.19
CA ASP A 113 -11.48 0.32 1.25
C ASP A 113 -10.95 0.49 -0.18
N PRO A 114 -10.85 -0.59 -0.98
CA PRO A 114 -10.47 -0.53 -2.39
C PRO A 114 -11.14 0.56 -3.22
N THR A 115 -12.41 0.83 -2.93
CA THR A 115 -13.24 1.78 -3.70
C THR A 115 -12.83 3.24 -3.45
N ARG A 116 -11.94 3.49 -2.48
CA ARG A 116 -11.34 4.81 -2.20
C ARG A 116 -10.48 5.38 -3.31
N TYR A 117 -10.08 4.56 -4.28
CA TYR A 117 -9.33 5.05 -5.43
C TYR A 117 -10.04 4.76 -6.75
N ASP A 118 -11.31 4.34 -6.70
CA ASP A 118 -12.14 4.19 -7.89
C ASP A 118 -12.39 5.56 -8.54
N ALA A 119 -12.42 5.57 -9.87
CA ALA A 119 -12.66 6.77 -10.65
C ALA A 119 -14.01 7.41 -10.26
N GLY A 120 -14.00 8.70 -9.91
CA GLY A 120 -15.21 9.47 -9.66
C GLY A 120 -15.75 9.41 -8.22
N ASN A 121 -15.06 8.77 -7.28
CA ASN A 121 -15.51 8.73 -5.88
C ASN A 121 -15.38 10.08 -5.13
N GLY A 122 -14.74 11.08 -5.74
CA GLY A 122 -14.61 12.44 -5.20
C GLY A 122 -13.75 12.56 -3.94
N ARG A 123 -12.99 11.53 -3.56
CA ARG A 123 -12.18 11.52 -2.34
C ARG A 123 -11.00 12.49 -2.40
N LEU A 124 -10.24 12.45 -3.50
CA LEU A 124 -9.06 13.28 -3.67
C LEU A 124 -9.44 14.63 -4.28
N SER A 125 -8.96 15.72 -3.67
CA SER A 125 -9.07 17.04 -4.28
C SER A 125 -8.28 17.10 -5.61
N PRO A 126 -8.52 18.08 -6.49
CA PRO A 126 -7.71 18.24 -7.70
C PRO A 126 -6.21 18.38 -7.44
N ASP A 127 -5.81 18.95 -6.31
CA ASP A 127 -4.40 19.11 -5.92
C ASP A 127 -3.82 17.77 -5.44
N ASP A 128 -4.57 17.02 -4.63
CA ASP A 128 -4.17 15.68 -4.18
C ASP A 128 -4.01 14.72 -5.36
N GLN A 129 -4.89 14.80 -6.36
CA GLN A 129 -4.78 14.03 -7.60
C GLN A 129 -3.48 14.39 -8.34
N GLN A 130 -3.11 15.66 -8.42
CA GLN A 130 -1.86 16.08 -9.06
C GLN A 130 -0.63 15.56 -8.30
N ILE A 131 -0.64 15.60 -6.97
CA ILE A 131 0.47 15.08 -6.14
C ILE A 131 0.63 13.58 -6.36
N ARG A 132 -0.47 12.81 -6.26
CA ARG A 132 -0.50 11.38 -6.52
C ARG A 132 0.04 11.08 -7.92
N ASP A 133 -0.53 11.71 -8.95
CA ASP A 133 -0.19 11.42 -10.33
C ASP A 133 1.29 11.76 -10.61
N HIS A 134 1.81 12.84 -10.04
CA HIS A 134 3.23 13.19 -10.15
C HIS A 134 4.12 12.12 -9.52
N PHE A 135 3.84 11.74 -8.27
CA PHE A 135 4.61 10.72 -7.55
C PHE A 135 4.61 9.38 -8.29
N GLU A 136 3.43 8.90 -8.68
CA GLU A 136 3.26 7.62 -9.37
C GLU A 136 3.95 7.61 -10.73
N ASN A 137 3.86 8.71 -11.49
CA ASN A 137 4.55 8.80 -12.77
C ASN A 137 6.07 8.71 -12.59
N GLN A 138 6.64 9.37 -11.58
CA GLN A 138 8.08 9.26 -11.27
C GLN A 138 8.45 7.84 -10.83
N LEU A 139 7.62 7.21 -9.99
CA LEU A 139 7.84 5.84 -9.53
C LEU A 139 7.81 4.86 -10.70
N VAL A 140 6.77 4.88 -11.53
CA VAL A 140 6.65 4.02 -12.73
C VAL A 140 7.83 4.21 -13.67
N GLN A 141 8.25 5.45 -13.92
CA GLN A 141 9.43 5.72 -14.75
C GLN A 141 10.72 5.15 -14.15
N GLY A 142 10.89 5.26 -12.83
CA GLY A 142 12.01 4.64 -12.12
C GLY A 142 11.98 3.11 -12.23
N LEU A 143 10.81 2.51 -12.11
CA LEU A 143 10.61 1.07 -12.21
C LEU A 143 10.82 0.55 -13.62
N GLY A 144 10.40 1.27 -14.66
CA GLY A 144 10.69 0.94 -16.06
C GLY A 144 12.19 0.89 -16.40
N LYS A 145 13.04 1.57 -15.61
CA LYS A 145 14.52 1.47 -15.74
C LYS A 145 15.10 0.21 -15.09
N ILE A 146 14.39 -0.38 -14.12
CA ILE A 146 14.81 -1.57 -13.37
C ILE A 146 14.21 -2.83 -14.01
N TYR A 147 12.94 -2.76 -14.39
CA TYR A 147 12.12 -3.85 -14.89
C TYR A 147 11.75 -3.57 -16.34
N GLN A 148 12.33 -4.34 -17.27
CA GLN A 148 12.13 -4.11 -18.70
C GLN A 148 10.65 -4.22 -19.09
N GLY A 149 10.12 -3.14 -19.69
CA GLY A 149 8.74 -3.09 -20.15
C GLY A 149 7.70 -2.92 -19.04
N TYR A 150 8.13 -2.60 -17.81
CA TYR A 150 7.23 -2.28 -16.70
C TYR A 150 6.53 -0.96 -16.98
N ASP A 151 5.21 -0.95 -16.81
CA ASP A 151 4.38 0.20 -17.13
C ASP A 151 3.42 0.58 -15.99
N ARG A 152 2.54 1.54 -16.29
CA ARG A 152 1.55 2.04 -15.32
C ARG A 152 0.54 0.95 -14.96
N SER A 153 0.14 0.09 -15.88
CA SER A 153 -0.80 -1.00 -15.59
C SER A 153 -0.20 -2.00 -14.60
N ASP A 154 1.08 -2.32 -14.74
CA ASP A 154 1.79 -3.21 -13.81
C ASP A 154 1.80 -2.62 -12.39
N TYR A 155 2.19 -1.35 -12.26
CA TYR A 155 2.17 -0.65 -10.97
C TYR A 155 0.76 -0.60 -10.37
N PHE A 156 -0.26 -0.29 -11.16
CA PHE A 156 -1.63 -0.21 -10.66
C PHE A 156 -2.13 -1.56 -10.15
N GLU A 157 -1.79 -2.66 -10.83
CA GLU A 157 -2.16 -4.01 -10.38
C GLU A 157 -1.42 -4.41 -9.09
N GLU A 158 -0.15 -4.03 -8.95
CA GLU A 158 0.68 -4.29 -7.77
C GLU A 158 0.32 -3.39 -6.56
N ALA A 159 -0.08 -2.14 -6.78
CA ALA A 159 -0.35 -1.17 -5.73
C ALA A 159 -1.83 -1.11 -5.32
N TYR A 160 -2.74 -1.15 -6.29
CA TYR A 160 -4.17 -0.90 -6.08
C TYR A 160 -5.06 -2.08 -6.50
N GLY A 161 -4.58 -2.95 -7.38
CA GLY A 161 -5.30 -4.13 -7.87
C GLY A 161 -5.12 -5.34 -6.96
N LYS A 162 -4.56 -6.42 -7.51
CA LYS A 162 -4.34 -7.68 -6.76
C LYS A 162 -3.30 -7.55 -5.64
N GLY A 163 -2.29 -6.71 -5.80
CA GLY A 163 -1.20 -6.61 -4.82
C GLY A 163 -1.65 -6.15 -3.44
N ARG A 164 -2.71 -5.34 -3.34
CA ARG A 164 -3.33 -4.95 -2.06
C ARG A 164 -3.75 -6.16 -1.21
N TRP A 165 -4.26 -7.21 -1.86
CA TRP A 165 -4.70 -8.42 -1.17
C TRP A 165 -3.53 -9.23 -0.64
N ILE A 166 -2.41 -9.19 -1.36
CA ILE A 166 -1.16 -9.82 -0.93
C ILE A 166 -0.59 -9.08 0.26
N HIS A 167 -0.56 -7.73 0.23
CA HIS A 167 -0.12 -6.92 1.37
C HIS A 167 -0.95 -7.24 2.63
N ARG A 168 -2.29 -7.34 2.49
CA ARG A 168 -3.21 -7.72 3.58
C ARG A 168 -2.87 -9.07 4.19
N ILE A 169 -2.61 -10.08 3.36
CA ILE A 169 -2.35 -11.44 3.81
C ILE A 169 -0.93 -11.59 4.37
N ALA A 170 0.06 -10.98 3.73
CA ALA A 170 1.46 -11.01 4.15
C ALA A 170 1.65 -10.43 5.56
N ARG A 171 0.79 -9.48 5.97
CA ARG A 171 0.78 -8.95 7.33
C ARG A 171 0.59 -10.04 8.40
N PHE A 172 -0.26 -11.04 8.16
CA PHE A 172 -0.41 -12.17 9.09
C PHE A 172 0.86 -13.01 9.19
N ALA A 173 1.69 -13.04 8.14
CA ALA A 173 2.98 -13.71 8.17
C ALA A 173 4.05 -12.88 8.92
N PHE A 174 4.01 -11.54 8.82
CA PHE A 174 4.98 -10.66 9.48
C PHE A 174 4.68 -10.39 10.96
N GLU A 175 3.42 -10.16 11.30
CA GLU A 175 3.00 -9.72 12.64
C GLU A 175 2.37 -10.85 13.46
N GLY A 176 2.13 -12.02 12.85
CA GLY A 176 1.34 -13.09 13.43
C GLY A 176 -0.14 -12.70 13.55
N ILE A 177 -0.88 -13.43 14.38
CA ILE A 177 -2.27 -13.08 14.74
C ILE A 177 -2.30 -12.67 16.23
N PRO A 178 -1.95 -11.43 16.58
CA PRO A 178 -2.15 -10.94 17.93
C PRO A 178 -3.65 -10.88 18.27
N CYS A 179 -3.98 -11.35 19.47
CA CYS A 179 -5.29 -11.82 19.91
C CYS A 179 -6.48 -10.84 19.86
N ASN A 180 -6.32 -9.58 19.45
CA ASN A 180 -7.43 -8.61 19.39
C ASN A 180 -7.53 -7.83 18.06
N GLY A 181 -6.44 -7.25 17.57
CA GLY A 181 -6.42 -6.49 16.31
C GLY A 181 -6.49 -7.38 15.06
N ALA A 182 -5.71 -8.47 15.04
CA ALA A 182 -5.63 -9.36 13.89
C ALA A 182 -6.90 -10.21 13.69
N PHE A 183 -7.64 -10.51 14.77
CA PHE A 183 -8.98 -11.12 14.63
C PHE A 183 -9.97 -10.18 13.97
N THR A 184 -9.90 -8.88 14.25
CA THR A 184 -10.73 -7.88 13.59
C THR A 184 -10.36 -7.81 12.10
N SER A 185 -9.08 -7.69 11.77
CA SER A 185 -8.59 -7.68 10.38
C SER A 185 -8.92 -8.96 9.61
N LEU A 186 -8.73 -10.13 10.23
CA LEU A 186 -9.09 -11.41 9.63
C LEU A 186 -10.60 -11.55 9.47
N SER A 187 -11.38 -11.08 10.46
CA SER A 187 -12.84 -11.05 10.35
C SER A 187 -13.30 -10.11 9.22
N THR A 188 -12.69 -8.95 9.05
CA THR A 188 -12.95 -8.02 7.94
C THR A 188 -12.58 -8.66 6.61
N LEU A 189 -11.43 -9.32 6.51
CA LEU A 189 -11.00 -10.04 5.31
C LEU A 189 -11.96 -11.19 4.96
N THR A 190 -12.52 -11.87 5.96
CA THR A 190 -13.52 -12.94 5.74
C THR A 190 -14.95 -12.42 5.50
N ARG A 191 -15.32 -11.25 6.04
CA ARG A 191 -16.64 -10.61 5.86
C ARG A 191 -16.73 -9.88 4.52
N ASN A 192 -15.70 -9.12 4.20
CA ASN A 192 -15.49 -8.50 2.89
C ASN A 192 -14.83 -9.53 1.95
N GLY A 193 -15.18 -10.82 2.13
CA GLY A 193 -14.63 -11.90 1.34
C GLY A 193 -14.61 -11.52 -0.13
N LEU A 194 -13.65 -12.07 -0.86
CA LEU A 194 -13.54 -11.97 -2.31
C LEU A 194 -14.92 -12.19 -2.96
N HIS A 195 -15.69 -11.12 -3.13
CA HIS A 195 -16.67 -10.98 -4.19
C HIS A 195 -15.81 -10.81 -5.45
N LEU A 196 -15.19 -11.92 -5.88
CA LEU A 196 -14.59 -12.06 -7.20
C LEU A 196 -15.68 -11.85 -8.26
#